data_AF-A0A830FRE8-F1
#
_entry.id   AF-A0A830FRE8-F1
#
_cell.length_a   1.000
_cell.length_b   1.000
_cell.length_c   1.000
_cell.angle_alpha   90.00
_cell.angle_beta   90.00
_cell.angle_gamma   90.00
#
_symmetry.space_group_name_H-M   'P 1'
#
loop_
_entity.id
_entity.type
_entity.pdbx_description
1 polymer ?
#
loop_
_entity_poly.entity_id
_entity_poly.type
_entity_poly.pdbx_seq_one_letter_code
_entity_poly.pdbx_strand_id
1 'polypeptide(L)'
;MIALMIIGLLMSFIGGVLAVIPDIPKRYNLLQRIWPLKSVRLAEDKLYREGEITQADDRTEYLSNALMESSQPYDRTSDYGTFSEFGACFEIPEGEIRISYDDCTVDRIIRTDENPLSQSCFTVQLVPDDPDFVRTMKPHVENGQLPVIQTEIPAGRLPAIVTEYKRNIVRKIGIALLSTGFLFQLVDLLYF
;
A
#
# COMPACT_ATOMS: atom_id res chain seq x y z
N MET A 1 0.28 36.41 -18.27
CA MET A 1 1.21 37.05 -17.33
C MET A 1 0.68 36.98 -15.92
N ILE A 2 0.03 38.02 -15.36
CA ILE A 2 -0.42 38.04 -13.95
C ILE A 2 -1.25 36.81 -13.56
N ALA A 3 -2.10 36.32 -14.48
CA ALA A 3 -2.88 35.11 -14.26
C ALA A 3 -2.02 33.84 -14.06
N LEU A 4 -0.92 33.67 -14.80
CA LEU A 4 -0.07 32.48 -14.71
C LEU A 4 0.74 32.49 -13.40
N MET A 5 1.28 33.66 -13.03
CA MET A 5 1.99 33.86 -11.75
C MET A 5 1.07 33.62 -10.55
N ILE A 6 -0.17 34.14 -10.59
CA ILE A 6 -1.17 33.93 -9.53
C ILE A 6 -1.53 32.44 -9.43
N ILE A 7 -1.74 31.76 -10.57
CA ILE A 7 -2.02 30.31 -10.59
C ILE A 7 -0.84 29.53 -9.99
N GLY A 8 0.40 29.84 -10.37
CA GLY A 8 1.60 29.19 -9.85
C GLY A 8 1.78 29.42 -8.33
N LEU A 9 1.52 30.63 -7.85
CA LEU A 9 1.54 30.96 -6.42
C LEU A 9 0.50 30.16 -5.64
N LEU A 10 -0.73 30.09 -6.16
CA LEU A 10 -1.85 29.42 -5.51
C LEU A 10 -1.62 27.90 -5.46
N MET A 11 -1.10 27.31 -6.54
CA MET A 11 -0.68 25.91 -6.58
C MET A 11 0.46 25.61 -5.60
N SER A 12 1.47 26.48 -5.55
CA SER A 12 2.61 26.32 -4.63
C SER A 12 2.18 26.40 -3.17
N PHE A 13 1.28 27.32 -2.85
CA PHE A 13 0.71 27.48 -1.51
C PHE A 13 -0.09 26.24 -1.10
N ILE A 14 -1.02 25.78 -1.94
CA ILE A 14 -1.81 24.57 -1.68
C ILE A 14 -0.88 23.35 -1.55
N GLY A 15 0.09 23.20 -2.47
CA GLY A 15 1.06 22.12 -2.46
C GLY A 15 1.90 22.08 -1.19
N GLY A 16 2.43 23.23 -0.77
CA GLY A 16 3.21 23.37 0.47
C GLY A 16 2.39 23.03 1.71
N VAL A 17 1.14 23.50 1.79
CA VAL A 17 0.25 23.15 2.90
C VAL A 17 -0.02 21.65 2.96
N LEU A 18 -0.25 20.99 1.81
CA LEU A 18 -0.48 19.54 1.74
C LEU A 18 0.77 18.72 2.06
N ALA A 19 1.95 19.20 1.69
CA ALA A 19 3.22 18.52 1.96
C ALA A 19 3.64 18.61 3.44
N VAL A 20 3.46 19.78 4.07
CA VAL A 20 3.89 20.05 5.45
C VAL A 20 2.88 19.54 6.47
N ILE A 21 1.59 19.69 6.21
CA ILE A 21 0.52 19.27 7.13
C ILE A 21 -0.34 18.22 6.43
N PRO A 22 0.18 17.00 6.21
CA PRO A 22 -0.59 15.96 5.56
C PRO A 22 -1.67 15.40 6.50
N ASP A 23 -1.61 15.74 7.79
CA ASP A 23 -2.34 15.13 8.89
C ASP A 23 -3.60 15.91 9.29
N ILE A 24 -4.47 16.16 8.32
CA ILE A 24 -5.74 16.83 8.58
C ILE A 24 -6.87 15.84 8.30
N PRO A 25 -7.38 15.12 9.33
CA PRO A 25 -8.46 14.15 9.21
C PRO A 25 -9.68 14.70 8.43
N LYS A 26 -10.01 15.97 8.66
CA LYS A 26 -11.13 16.67 7.99
C LYS A 26 -10.91 16.90 6.49
N ARG A 27 -9.67 16.94 5.99
CA ARG A 27 -9.34 17.12 4.57
C ARG A 27 -9.37 15.82 3.79
N TYR A 28 -9.15 14.67 4.44
CA TYR A 28 -9.27 13.38 3.76
C TYR A 28 -10.67 13.18 3.17
N ASN A 29 -11.74 13.59 3.86
CA ASN A 29 -13.10 13.51 3.32
C ASN A 29 -13.30 14.31 2.01
N LEU A 30 -12.55 15.40 1.85
CA LEU A 30 -12.59 16.25 0.66
C LEU A 30 -11.70 15.69 -0.46
N LEU A 31 -10.53 15.16 -0.08
CA LEU A 31 -9.54 14.59 -1.00
C LEU A 31 -9.86 13.14 -1.42
N GLN A 32 -10.77 12.44 -0.71
CA GLN A 32 -11.28 11.11 -1.07
C GLN A 32 -11.97 11.05 -2.44
N ARG A 33 -12.30 12.21 -3.04
CA ARG A 33 -12.81 12.29 -4.42
C ARG A 33 -11.72 12.21 -5.48
N ILE A 34 -10.46 12.44 -5.10
CA ILE A 34 -9.31 12.37 -6.01
C ILE A 34 -8.97 10.89 -6.23
N TRP A 35 -8.69 10.53 -7.49
CA TRP A 35 -8.60 9.16 -7.99
C TRP A 35 -7.84 8.16 -7.08
N PRO A 36 -6.59 8.40 -6.62
CA PRO A 36 -5.86 7.42 -5.81
C PRO A 36 -6.47 7.22 -4.41
N LEU A 37 -6.99 8.28 -3.78
CA LEU A 37 -7.63 8.17 -2.45
C LEU A 37 -9.02 7.52 -2.54
N LYS A 38 -9.72 7.71 -3.65
CA LYS A 38 -10.99 7.04 -3.93
C LYS A 38 -10.79 5.53 -4.05
N SER A 39 -9.75 5.08 -4.75
CA SER A 39 -9.43 3.66 -4.92
C SER A 39 -9.13 2.98 -3.58
N VAL A 40 -8.29 3.59 -2.74
CA VAL A 40 -8.00 3.10 -1.39
C VAL A 40 -9.29 2.97 -0.58
N ARG A 41 -10.16 3.98 -0.60
CA ARG A 41 -11.44 3.95 0.12
C ARG A 41 -12.37 2.84 -0.39
N LEU A 42 -12.43 2.61 -1.69
CA LEU A 42 -13.29 1.57 -2.26
C LEU A 42 -12.78 0.16 -1.95
N ALA A 43 -11.46 -0.04 -1.95
CA ALA A 43 -10.83 -1.29 -1.54
C ALA A 43 -11.09 -1.56 -0.04
N GLU A 44 -10.95 -0.52 0.76
CA GLU A 44 -11.28 -0.51 2.18
C GLU A 44 -12.76 -0.86 2.42
N ASP A 45 -13.70 -0.16 1.77
CA ASP A 45 -15.15 -0.44 1.87
C ASP A 45 -15.50 -1.87 1.43
N LYS A 46 -14.80 -2.42 0.43
CA LYS A 46 -15.00 -3.81 -0.04
C LYS A 46 -14.55 -4.81 1.02
N LEU A 47 -13.30 -4.69 1.48
CA LEU A 47 -12.76 -5.54 2.55
C LEU A 47 -13.66 -5.49 3.80
N TYR A 48 -14.27 -4.35 4.07
CA TYR A 48 -15.12 -4.13 5.24
C TYR A 48 -16.52 -4.74 5.11
N ARG A 49 -17.08 -4.76 3.90
CA ARG A 49 -18.41 -5.33 3.63
C ARG A 49 -18.37 -6.81 3.33
N GLU A 50 -17.38 -7.24 2.57
CA GLU A 50 -17.28 -8.60 2.02
C GLU A 50 -16.32 -9.46 2.84
N GLY A 51 -15.49 -8.87 3.69
CA GLY A 51 -14.54 -9.59 4.55
C GLY A 51 -13.29 -10.08 3.81
N GLU A 52 -13.24 -9.92 2.48
CA GLU A 52 -12.11 -10.30 1.65
C GLU A 52 -11.90 -9.35 0.47
N ILE A 53 -10.66 -9.30 0.00
CA ILE A 53 -10.29 -8.66 -1.27
C ILE A 53 -9.24 -9.54 -1.97
N THR A 54 -9.33 -9.67 -3.29
CA THR A 54 -8.46 -10.57 -4.07
C THR A 54 -7.69 -9.80 -5.14
N GLN A 55 -6.59 -10.35 -5.65
CA GLN A 55 -5.77 -9.72 -6.69
C GLN A 55 -6.55 -9.41 -7.97
N ALA A 56 -7.60 -10.19 -8.26
CA ALA A 56 -8.49 -9.96 -9.40
C ALA A 56 -9.32 -8.67 -9.29
N ASP A 57 -9.37 -8.05 -8.11
CA ASP A 57 -9.92 -6.71 -7.97
C ASP A 57 -8.86 -5.67 -8.35
N ASP A 58 -9.14 -4.85 -9.37
CA ASP A 58 -8.33 -3.68 -9.81
C ASP A 58 -7.97 -2.68 -8.68
N ARG A 59 -8.50 -2.88 -7.48
CA ARG A 59 -8.42 -1.97 -6.33
C ARG A 59 -7.52 -2.51 -5.22
N THR A 60 -7.13 -3.79 -5.31
CA THR A 60 -6.28 -4.48 -4.33
C THR A 60 -4.86 -3.94 -4.38
N GLU A 61 -4.38 -3.54 -5.56
CA GLU A 61 -3.05 -2.98 -5.76
C GLU A 61 -2.70 -1.88 -4.75
N TYR A 62 -3.63 -0.99 -4.42
CA TYR A 62 -3.37 0.09 -3.46
C TYR A 62 -3.22 -0.40 -2.01
N LEU A 63 -4.05 -1.36 -1.61
CA LEU A 63 -4.00 -1.92 -0.26
C LEU A 63 -2.78 -2.85 -0.13
N SER A 64 -2.51 -3.63 -1.18
CA SER A 64 -1.31 -4.44 -1.32
C SER A 64 -0.06 -3.58 -1.24
N ASN A 65 0.05 -2.51 -2.04
CA ASN A 65 1.20 -1.61 -1.98
C ASN A 65 1.32 -0.94 -0.60
N ALA A 66 0.20 -0.54 0.02
CA ALA A 66 0.22 0.01 1.36
C ALA A 66 0.77 -0.99 2.39
N LEU A 67 0.38 -2.26 2.28
CA LEU A 67 0.91 -3.34 3.09
C LEU A 67 2.39 -3.56 2.80
N MET A 68 2.75 -3.80 1.53
CA MET A 68 4.10 -4.07 1.00
C MET A 68 5.13 -2.96 1.27
N GLU A 69 4.71 -1.70 1.37
CA GLU A 69 5.60 -0.58 1.67
C GLU A 69 5.74 -0.31 3.19
N SER A 70 4.96 -0.99 4.04
CA SER A 70 4.92 -0.74 5.48
C SER A 70 5.67 -1.79 6.30
N SER A 71 6.42 -1.35 7.33
CA SER A 71 6.99 -2.28 8.31
C SER A 71 5.88 -2.78 9.26
N GLN A 72 5.79 -4.08 9.46
CA GLN A 72 4.82 -4.72 10.37
C GLN A 72 5.39 -6.07 10.85
N PRO A 73 4.91 -6.60 11.99
CA PRO A 73 5.30 -7.94 12.40
C PRO A 73 4.73 -8.94 11.39
N TYR A 74 5.63 -9.72 10.81
CA TYR A 74 5.25 -10.87 10.00
C TYR A 74 5.48 -12.12 10.85
N ASP A 75 4.62 -13.12 10.67
CA ASP A 75 4.84 -14.48 11.20
C ASP A 75 4.64 -14.69 12.72
N ARG A 76 3.56 -14.15 13.32
CA ARG A 76 3.19 -14.30 14.76
C ARG A 76 4.30 -13.92 15.76
N THR A 77 5.37 -13.30 15.32
CA THR A 77 6.46 -12.83 16.18
C THR A 77 6.14 -11.45 16.73
N SER A 78 6.67 -11.13 17.92
CA SER A 78 6.55 -9.81 18.55
C SER A 78 7.48 -8.76 17.94
N ASP A 79 8.33 -9.16 16.98
CA ASP A 79 9.45 -8.36 16.50
C ASP A 79 9.06 -7.62 15.21
N TYR A 80 9.32 -6.33 15.19
CA TYR A 80 9.05 -5.46 14.04
C TYR A 80 10.25 -5.49 13.09
N GLY A 81 10.01 -5.67 11.80
CA GLY A 81 11.04 -5.63 10.77
C GLY A 81 10.48 -5.36 9.37
N THR A 82 11.33 -5.42 8.35
CA THR A 82 10.97 -5.18 6.94
C THR A 82 10.62 -6.49 6.21
N PHE A 83 9.90 -6.41 5.10
CA PHE A 83 9.58 -7.58 4.26
C PHE A 83 10.81 -8.36 3.80
N SER A 84 11.97 -7.72 3.67
CA SER A 84 13.25 -8.39 3.39
C SER A 84 13.79 -9.24 4.55
N GLU A 85 13.38 -8.94 5.79
CA GLU A 85 13.82 -9.64 7.00
C GLU A 85 12.96 -10.87 7.28
N PHE A 86 11.73 -10.91 6.75
CA PHE A 86 10.78 -11.99 6.91
C PHE A 86 10.50 -12.67 5.57
N GLY A 87 10.51 -13.99 5.54
CA GLY A 87 10.29 -14.76 4.32
C GLY A 87 9.73 -16.12 4.66
N ALA A 88 9.18 -16.81 3.66
CA ALA A 88 8.76 -18.19 3.85
C ALA A 88 9.88 -19.14 3.44
N CYS A 89 10.18 -20.10 4.29
CA CYS A 89 11.00 -21.25 3.92
C CYS A 89 10.11 -22.34 3.32
N PHE A 90 10.48 -22.85 2.17
CA PHE A 90 9.87 -24.04 1.56
C PHE A 90 10.89 -25.15 1.49
N GLU A 91 10.49 -26.33 1.93
CA GLU A 91 11.26 -27.55 1.73
C GLU A 91 11.19 -27.95 0.25
N ILE A 92 12.34 -28.20 -0.34
CA ILE A 92 12.52 -28.74 -1.69
C ILE A 92 13.36 -30.03 -1.60
N PRO A 93 13.37 -30.89 -2.64
CA PRO A 93 14.17 -32.12 -2.61
C PRO A 93 15.68 -31.91 -2.38
N GLU A 94 16.19 -30.70 -2.70
CA GLU A 94 17.61 -30.33 -2.63
C GLU A 94 17.96 -29.52 -1.36
N GLY A 95 17.01 -29.27 -0.46
CA GLY A 95 17.19 -28.47 0.77
C GLY A 95 16.01 -27.57 1.10
N GLU A 96 16.28 -26.38 1.62
CA GLU A 96 15.27 -25.36 1.88
C GLU A 96 15.52 -24.15 0.98
N ILE A 97 14.45 -23.59 0.41
CA ILE A 97 14.51 -22.28 -0.26
C ILE A 97 13.82 -21.27 0.64
N ARG A 98 14.40 -20.09 0.76
CA ARG A 98 13.76 -18.97 1.44
C ARG A 98 13.33 -17.96 0.40
N ILE A 99 12.03 -17.69 0.32
CA ILE A 99 11.46 -16.65 -0.53
C ILE A 99 11.22 -15.42 0.33
N SER A 100 11.81 -14.29 -0.05
CA SER A 100 11.55 -13.00 0.57
C SER A 100 10.12 -12.57 0.26
N TYR A 101 9.45 -11.92 1.19
CA TYR A 101 8.14 -11.34 0.87
C TYR A 101 8.23 -10.20 -0.14
N ASP A 102 9.41 -9.57 -0.32
CA ASP A 102 9.66 -8.59 -1.40
C ASP A 102 9.54 -9.22 -2.80
N ASP A 103 9.73 -10.54 -2.93
CA ASP A 103 9.60 -11.29 -4.18
C ASP A 103 8.19 -11.88 -4.35
N CYS A 104 7.22 -11.33 -3.62
CA CYS A 104 5.85 -11.82 -3.58
C CYS A 104 4.83 -10.69 -3.80
N THR A 105 3.71 -11.07 -4.42
CA THR A 105 2.53 -10.24 -4.59
C THR A 105 1.41 -10.71 -3.67
N VAL A 106 0.64 -9.76 -3.15
CA VAL A 106 -0.55 -10.06 -2.35
C VAL A 106 -1.64 -10.63 -3.26
N ASP A 107 -1.99 -11.89 -3.04
CA ASP A 107 -3.11 -12.56 -3.69
C ASP A 107 -4.43 -12.21 -2.99
N ARG A 108 -4.48 -12.33 -1.66
CA ARG A 108 -5.72 -12.09 -0.89
C ARG A 108 -5.45 -11.46 0.46
N ILE A 109 -6.40 -10.63 0.91
CA ILE A 109 -6.45 -10.13 2.29
C ILE A 109 -7.82 -10.52 2.83
N ILE A 110 -7.81 -11.27 3.93
CA ILE A 110 -9.00 -11.89 4.53
C ILE A 110 -9.11 -11.38 5.96
N ARG A 111 -10.30 -10.93 6.36
CA ARG A 111 -10.59 -10.58 7.74
C ARG A 111 -10.83 -11.86 8.54
N THR A 112 -10.09 -12.04 9.62
CA THR A 112 -10.07 -13.30 10.38
C THR A 112 -11.17 -13.36 11.45
N ASP A 113 -11.78 -12.23 11.81
CA ASP A 113 -12.80 -12.14 12.86
C ASP A 113 -13.97 -11.20 12.52
N GLU A 114 -15.05 -11.30 13.29
CA GLU A 114 -16.23 -10.41 13.17
C GLU A 114 -16.09 -9.12 14.01
N ASN A 115 -14.93 -8.88 14.63
CA ASN A 115 -14.69 -7.74 15.53
C ASN A 115 -14.74 -6.38 14.81
N PRO A 116 -14.99 -5.26 15.49
CA PRO A 116 -14.85 -3.94 14.88
C PRO A 116 -13.47 -3.77 14.23
N LEU A 117 -13.40 -3.03 13.14
CA LEU A 117 -12.20 -2.93 12.29
C LEU A 117 -10.89 -2.52 12.95
N SER A 118 -10.98 -1.64 13.93
CA SER A 118 -9.83 -1.24 14.75
C SER A 118 -9.31 -2.37 15.65
N GLN A 119 -10.05 -3.47 15.74
CA GLN A 119 -9.82 -4.64 16.58
C GLN A 119 -9.73 -5.94 15.78
N SER A 120 -9.95 -5.90 14.46
CA SER A 120 -9.89 -7.07 13.60
C SER A 120 -8.48 -7.49 13.24
N CYS A 121 -8.23 -8.80 13.30
CA CYS A 121 -7.06 -9.40 12.69
C CYS A 121 -7.31 -9.69 11.20
N PHE A 122 -6.24 -9.67 10.41
CA PHE A 122 -6.30 -9.98 8.99
C PHE A 122 -5.27 -11.03 8.62
N THR A 123 -5.64 -11.94 7.73
CA THR A 123 -4.71 -12.88 7.10
C THR A 123 -4.40 -12.39 5.70
N VAL A 124 -3.12 -12.24 5.38
CA VAL A 124 -2.64 -11.89 4.05
C VAL A 124 -2.04 -13.13 3.41
N GLN A 125 -2.50 -13.44 2.21
CA GLN A 125 -1.99 -14.51 1.38
C GLN A 125 -1.13 -13.88 0.28
N LEU A 126 0.13 -14.29 0.23
CA LEU A 126 1.11 -13.84 -0.76
C LEU A 126 1.45 -15.00 -1.70
N VAL A 127 1.65 -14.67 -2.97
CA VAL A 127 2.11 -15.59 -4.00
C VAL A 127 3.44 -15.09 -4.56
N PRO A 128 4.39 -15.97 -4.90
CA PRO A 128 5.64 -15.57 -5.53
C PRO A 128 5.41 -14.89 -6.89
N ASP A 129 6.21 -13.87 -7.18
CA ASP A 129 6.11 -13.12 -8.45
C ASP A 129 6.54 -13.93 -9.67
N ASP A 130 7.47 -14.87 -9.47
CA ASP A 130 7.86 -15.86 -10.48
C ASP A 130 7.34 -17.26 -10.10
N PRO A 131 6.07 -17.58 -10.43
CA PRO A 131 5.49 -18.87 -10.13
C PRO A 131 6.17 -20.03 -10.87
N ASP A 132 6.77 -19.78 -12.03
CA ASP A 132 7.42 -20.81 -12.82
C ASP A 132 8.79 -21.19 -12.21
N PHE A 133 9.57 -20.20 -11.76
CA PHE A 133 10.78 -20.44 -10.97
C PHE A 133 10.50 -21.33 -9.76
N VAL A 134 9.49 -20.98 -8.97
CA VAL A 134 9.13 -21.76 -7.78
C VAL A 134 8.64 -23.16 -8.15
N ARG A 135 7.88 -23.32 -9.23
CA ARG A 135 7.47 -24.65 -9.72
C ARG A 135 8.65 -25.53 -10.14
N THR A 136 9.70 -24.95 -10.75
CA THR A 136 10.88 -25.72 -11.14
C THR A 136 11.64 -26.30 -9.94
N MET A 137 11.58 -25.62 -8.79
CA MET A 137 12.19 -26.09 -7.54
C MET A 137 11.42 -27.22 -6.86
N LYS A 138 10.21 -27.55 -7.34
CA LYS A 138 9.34 -28.61 -6.80
C LYS A 138 9.20 -28.54 -5.27
N PRO A 139 8.76 -27.40 -4.72
CA PRO A 139 8.49 -27.30 -3.28
C PRO A 139 7.53 -28.40 -2.84
N HIS A 140 7.73 -28.91 -1.64
CA HIS A 140 6.84 -29.89 -1.03
C HIS A 140 5.56 -29.18 -0.56
N VAL A 141 4.64 -28.99 -1.50
CA VAL A 141 3.32 -28.38 -1.27
C VAL A 141 2.24 -29.43 -1.42
N GLU A 142 1.30 -29.44 -0.48
CA GLU A 142 0.11 -30.31 -0.57
C GLU A 142 -0.64 -29.99 -1.87
N ASN A 143 -0.90 -31.03 -2.68
CA ASN A 143 -1.70 -30.98 -3.91
C ASN A 143 -1.12 -30.21 -5.11
N GLY A 144 0.19 -29.93 -5.17
CA GLY A 144 0.83 -29.38 -6.38
C GLY A 144 0.37 -27.97 -6.78
N GLN A 145 -0.23 -27.24 -5.83
CA GLN A 145 -0.58 -25.83 -5.99
C GLN A 145 0.66 -24.94 -5.82
N LEU A 146 0.61 -23.69 -6.30
CA LEU A 146 1.67 -22.72 -5.98
C LEU A 146 1.73 -22.52 -4.46
N PRO A 147 2.93 -22.44 -3.87
CA PRO A 147 3.03 -22.16 -2.45
C PRO A 147 2.40 -20.81 -2.14
N VAL A 148 1.38 -20.83 -1.29
CA VAL A 148 0.77 -19.62 -0.75
C VAL A 148 1.40 -19.35 0.61
N ILE A 149 2.05 -18.20 0.72
CA ILE A 149 2.59 -17.72 1.99
C ILE A 149 1.44 -17.06 2.74
N GLN A 150 1.27 -17.40 4.01
CA GLN A 150 0.27 -16.76 4.87
C GLN A 150 0.96 -15.99 5.98
N THR A 151 0.54 -14.75 6.19
CA THR A 151 0.95 -13.95 7.34
C THR A 151 -0.26 -13.30 8.01
N GLU A 152 -0.20 -13.15 9.33
CA GLU A 152 -1.24 -12.50 10.12
C GLU A 152 -0.87 -11.05 10.44
N ILE A 153 -1.81 -10.14 10.22
CA ILE A 153 -1.71 -8.73 10.60
C ILE A 153 -2.52 -8.52 11.89
N PRO A 154 -1.89 -7.99 12.96
CA PRO A 154 -2.55 -7.80 14.23
C PRO A 154 -3.60 -6.68 14.19
N ALA A 155 -4.54 -6.77 15.13
CA ALA A 155 -5.60 -5.81 15.36
C ALA A 155 -5.12 -4.34 15.35
N GLY A 156 -5.83 -3.49 14.62
CA GLY A 156 -5.56 -2.05 14.55
C GLY A 156 -4.39 -1.65 13.65
N ARG A 157 -3.59 -2.59 13.15
CA ARG A 157 -2.45 -2.29 12.28
C ARG A 157 -2.86 -1.96 10.86
N LEU A 158 -3.78 -2.73 10.26
CA LEU A 158 -4.26 -2.45 8.90
C LEU A 158 -4.87 -1.04 8.76
N PRO A 159 -5.75 -0.57 9.67
CA PRO A 159 -6.24 0.81 9.63
C PRO A 159 -5.13 1.87 9.76
N ALA A 160 -4.09 1.59 10.56
CA ALA A 160 -2.95 2.49 10.71
C ALA A 160 -2.14 2.58 9.41
N ILE A 161 -1.87 1.44 8.77
CA ILE A 161 -1.16 1.36 7.48
C ILE A 161 -1.94 2.09 6.39
N VAL A 162 -3.25 1.85 6.28
CA VAL A 162 -4.11 2.55 5.31
C VAL A 162 -4.10 4.06 5.54
N THR A 163 -4.09 4.49 6.80
CA THR A 163 -4.02 5.93 7.15
C THR A 163 -2.67 6.54 6.76
N GLU A 164 -1.57 5.85 7.05
CA GLU A 164 -0.23 6.28 6.69
C GLU A 164 -0.03 6.34 5.16
N TYR A 165 -0.55 5.35 4.44
CA TYR A 165 -0.52 5.33 2.99
C TYR A 165 -1.30 6.50 2.37
N LYS A 166 -2.52 6.79 2.88
CA LYS A 166 -3.29 7.98 2.49
C LYS A 166 -2.51 9.26 2.76
N ARG A 167 -1.81 9.35 3.88
CA ARG A 167 -0.94 10.49 4.23
C ARG A 167 0.21 10.65 3.24
N ASN A 168 0.86 9.56 2.85
CA ASN A 168 1.93 9.56 1.85
C ASN A 168 1.43 9.97 0.46
N ILE A 169 0.25 9.51 0.02
CA ILE A 169 -0.36 9.97 -1.23
C ILE A 169 -0.58 11.48 -1.20
N VAL A 170 -1.17 12.01 -0.12
CA VAL A 170 -1.43 13.45 0.02
C VAL A 170 -0.13 14.25 -0.01
N ARG A 171 0.92 13.76 0.65
CA ARG A 171 2.25 14.37 0.61
C ARG A 171 2.81 14.38 -0.82
N LYS A 172 2.77 13.25 -1.54
CA LYS A 172 3.23 13.14 -2.94
C LYS A 172 2.48 14.13 -3.85
N ILE A 173 1.16 14.25 -3.70
CA ILE A 173 0.34 15.24 -4.42
C ILE A 173 0.77 16.68 -4.06
N GLY A 174 0.98 16.96 -2.77
CA GLY A 174 1.43 18.27 -2.31
C GLY A 174 2.76 18.68 -2.92
N ILE A 175 3.74 17.77 -2.94
CA ILE A 175 5.04 17.98 -3.58
C ILE A 175 4.89 18.23 -5.08
N ALA A 176 4.08 17.42 -5.77
CA ALA A 176 3.85 17.59 -7.21
C ALA A 176 3.23 18.96 -7.55
N LEU A 177 2.23 19.39 -6.77
CA LEU A 177 1.61 20.71 -6.91
C LEU A 177 2.59 21.85 -6.64
N LEU A 178 3.46 21.69 -5.63
CA LEU A 178 4.49 22.67 -5.31
C LEU A 178 5.50 22.79 -6.46
N SER A 179 6.03 21.67 -6.95
CA SER A 179 6.97 21.66 -8.07
C SER A 179 6.36 22.26 -9.34
N THR A 180 5.10 21.93 -9.64
CA THR A 180 4.40 22.46 -10.82
C THR A 180 4.12 23.96 -10.69
N GLY A 181 3.69 24.40 -9.51
CA GLY A 181 3.44 25.82 -9.24
C GLY A 181 4.71 26.66 -9.35
N PHE A 182 5.82 26.15 -8.85
CA PHE A 182 7.14 26.79 -9.01
C PHE A 182 7.56 26.85 -10.48
N LEU A 183 7.32 25.78 -11.25
CA LEU A 183 7.66 25.75 -12.67
C LEU A 183 6.88 26.78 -13.48
N PHE A 184 5.60 27.01 -13.19
CA PHE A 184 4.82 28.08 -13.81
C PHE A 184 5.35 29.48 -13.47
N GLN A 185 5.81 29.69 -12.25
CA GLN A 185 6.45 30.97 -11.87
C GLN A 185 7.77 31.16 -12.64
N LEU A 186 8.54 30.10 -12.82
CA LEU A 186 9.84 30.14 -13.50
C LEU A 186 9.67 30.38 -15.01
N VAL A 187 8.66 29.78 -15.64
CA VAL A 187 8.30 30.05 -17.04
C VAL A 187 7.88 31.51 -17.23
N ASP A 188 7.04 32.07 -16.35
CA ASP A 188 6.64 33.48 -16.45
C ASP A 188 7.85 34.43 -16.28
N LEU A 189 8.86 34.02 -15.49
CA LEU A 189 10.11 34.76 -15.30
C LEU A 189 11.08 34.69 -16.50
N LEU A 190 11.18 33.55 -17.20
CA LEU A 190 12.14 33.33 -18.29
C LEU A 190 11.67 33.85 -19.66
N TYR A 191 10.36 33.96 -19.86
CA TYR A 191 9.78 34.53 -21.09
C TYR A 191 9.58 36.05 -21.01
N PHE A 192 10.22 36.68 -20.02
CA PHE A 192 10.35 38.12 -19.78
C PHE A 192 11.82 38.51 -19.58
#